data_AF-A0A959UVJ0-F1
#
_entry.id   AF-A0A959UVJ0-F1
#
_cell.length_a   1.000
_cell.length_b   1.000
_cell.length_c   1.000
_cell.angle_alpha   90.00
_cell.angle_beta   90.00
_cell.angle_gamma   90.00
#
_symmetry.space_group_name_H-M   'P 1'
#
loop_
_entity.id
_entity.type
_entity.pdbx_description
1 polymer ?
#
loop_
_entity_poly.entity_id
_entity_poly.type
_entity_poly.pdbx_seq_one_letter_code
_entity_poly.pdbx_strand_id
1 'polypeptide(L)'
;RYQVVLDRTPFYPEGGGQVGDTGWLVQGEARVEVLDTRRENELIVHFCKALPPDPSLPVIARVDADRRRSTMRNHSATHLLHHALRKHLGTHVEQKGSLVAPDRLRFDISHFAK
;
A
#
# COMPACT_ATOMS: atom_id res chain seq x y z
N ARG A 1 3.70 8.45 17.92
CA ARG A 1 3.66 8.03 16.50
C ARG A 1 3.98 9.28 15.70
N TYR A 2 4.98 9.23 14.83
CA TYR A 2 5.45 10.37 14.06
C TYR A 2 4.99 10.25 12.60
N GLN A 3 4.79 11.39 11.95
CA GLN A 3 4.50 11.49 10.53
C GLN A 3 5.69 12.17 9.86
N VAL A 4 6.28 11.50 8.87
CA VAL A 4 7.42 12.01 8.12
C VAL A 4 6.99 12.19 6.67
N VAL A 5 7.24 13.39 6.13
CA VAL A 5 7.04 13.71 4.72
C VAL A 5 8.42 13.89 4.10
N LEU A 6 8.63 13.25 2.94
CA LEU A 6 9.86 13.38 2.17
C LEU A 6 9.57 14.21 0.93
N ASP A 7 10.57 14.91 0.42
CA ASP A 7 10.51 15.61 -0.87
C ASP A 7 10.31 14.63 -2.03
N ARG A 8 10.91 13.43 -1.94
CA ARG A 8 10.74 12.31 -2.87
C ARG A 8 10.71 10.99 -2.10
N THR A 9 9.84 10.07 -2.51
CA THR A 9 9.72 8.76 -1.86
C THR A 9 9.42 7.62 -2.85
N PRO A 10 10.03 6.44 -2.67
CA PRO A 10 9.66 5.22 -3.40
C PRO A 10 8.46 4.48 -2.79
N PHE A 11 7.96 4.91 -1.62
CA PHE A 11 6.84 4.29 -0.93
C PHE A 11 5.52 4.61 -1.64
N TYR A 12 4.73 3.57 -1.90
CA TYR A 12 3.38 3.70 -2.40
C TYR A 12 2.44 3.95 -1.20
N PRO A 13 1.67 5.04 -1.20
CA PRO A 13 0.67 5.29 -0.17
C PRO A 13 -0.53 4.35 -0.35
N GLU A 14 -1.19 3.99 0.74
CA GLU A 14 -2.45 3.25 0.71
C GLU A 14 -3.45 3.90 -0.26
N GLY A 15 -4.09 3.09 -1.12
CA GLY A 15 -5.00 3.57 -2.13
C GLY A 15 -5.66 2.45 -2.95
N GLY A 16 -6.92 2.65 -3.35
CA GLY A 16 -7.64 1.68 -4.20
C GLY A 16 -7.82 0.30 -3.57
N GLY A 17 -7.84 0.21 -2.24
CA GLY A 17 -7.87 -1.04 -1.47
C GLY A 17 -6.49 -1.65 -1.22
N GLN A 18 -5.43 -1.14 -1.86
CA GLN A 18 -4.06 -1.59 -1.62
C GLN A 18 -3.47 -0.94 -0.38
N VAL A 19 -2.95 -1.76 0.54
CA VAL A 19 -2.27 -1.29 1.75
C VAL A 19 -1.00 -0.50 1.40
N GLY A 20 -0.70 0.50 2.21
CA GLY A 20 0.53 1.29 2.09
C GLY A 20 1.79 0.44 2.28
N ASP A 21 2.90 0.94 1.75
CA ASP A 21 4.18 0.29 1.99
C ASP A 21 4.72 0.49 3.39
N THR A 22 5.50 -0.51 3.77
CA THR A 22 6.34 -0.50 4.96
C THR A 22 7.80 -0.63 4.54
N GLY A 23 8.70 -0.33 5.47
CA GLY A 23 10.12 -0.32 5.18
C GLY A 23 10.86 0.53 6.18
N TRP A 24 11.90 1.24 5.72
CA TRP A 24 12.79 1.98 6.60
C TRP A 24 13.29 3.28 5.99
N LEU A 25 13.51 4.27 6.86
CA LEU A 25 14.32 5.45 6.59
C LEU A 25 15.68 5.25 7.25
N VAL A 26 16.75 5.38 6.48
CA VAL A 26 18.13 5.12 6.95
C VAL A 26 18.95 6.41 6.92
N GLN A 27 19.63 6.70 8.02
CA GLN A 27 20.54 7.84 8.16
C GLN A 27 21.80 7.41 8.93
N GLY A 28 22.91 7.21 8.21
CA GLY A 28 24.10 6.56 8.78
C GLY A 28 23.78 5.14 9.25
N GLU A 29 24.06 4.84 10.51
CA GLU A 29 23.72 3.56 11.16
C GLU A 29 22.29 3.52 11.71
N ALA A 30 21.62 4.68 11.82
CA ALA A 30 20.27 4.74 12.33
C ALA A 30 19.26 4.26 11.29
N ARG A 31 18.31 3.42 11.75
CA ARG A 31 17.23 2.86 10.92
C ARG A 31 15.90 3.07 11.61
N VAL A 32 15.03 3.86 10.98
CA VAL A 32 13.68 4.16 11.46
C VAL A 32 12.68 3.33 10.67
N GLU A 33 11.86 2.55 11.36
CA GLU A 33 10.81 1.74 10.74
C GLU A 33 9.61 2.60 10.30
N VAL A 34 9.23 2.44 9.04
CA VAL A 34 7.98 2.95 8.45
C VAL A 34 6.93 1.84 8.56
N LEU A 35 5.93 2.06 9.40
CA LEU A 35 4.86 1.10 9.70
C LEU A 35 3.72 1.13 8.70
N ASP A 36 3.49 2.28 8.09
CA ASP A 36 2.39 2.51 7.15
C ASP A 36 2.71 3.77 6.32
N THR A 37 2.17 3.83 5.11
CA THR A 37 2.32 4.99 4.22
C THR A 37 0.95 5.36 3.67
N ARG A 38 0.53 6.62 3.81
CA ARG A 38 -0.79 7.10 3.36
C ARG A 38 -0.67 8.40 2.60
N ARG A 39 -1.69 8.70 1.80
CA ARG A 39 -1.84 10.01 1.17
C ARG A 39 -2.75 10.88 2.03
N GLU A 40 -2.26 12.04 2.47
CA GLU A 40 -3.03 13.05 3.21
C GLU A 40 -2.78 14.42 2.57
N ASN A 41 -3.84 15.11 2.13
CA ASN A 41 -3.73 16.42 1.46
C ASN A 41 -2.68 16.46 0.33
N GLU A 42 -2.71 15.47 -0.56
CA GLU A 42 -1.74 15.26 -1.65
C GLU A 42 -0.30 14.92 -1.23
N LEU A 43 0.00 14.89 0.07
CA LEU A 43 1.31 14.49 0.59
C LEU A 43 1.36 12.99 0.86
N ILE A 44 2.52 12.38 0.59
CA ILE A 44 2.81 11.01 1.00
C ILE A 44 3.41 11.03 2.41
N VAL A 45 2.65 10.52 3.36
CA VAL A 45 2.96 10.55 4.79
C VAL A 45 3.41 9.16 5.26
N HIS A 46 4.60 9.10 5.86
CA HIS A 46 5.19 7.87 6.41
C HIS A 46 4.98 7.83 7.93
N PHE A 47 4.27 6.82 8.42
CA PHE A 47 3.99 6.67 9.85
C PHE A 47 5.09 5.87 10.52
N CYS A 48 5.82 6.51 11.44
CA CYS A 48 6.99 5.94 12.09
C CYS A 48 6.82 5.88 13.62
N LYS A 49 7.55 4.99 14.29
CA LYS A 49 7.63 4.98 15.77
C LYS A 49 8.64 5.98 16.33
N ALA A 50 9.63 6.37 15.54
CA ALA A 50 10.67 7.33 15.86
C ALA A 50 10.89 8.29 14.69
N LEU A 51 11.69 9.34 14.90
CA LEU A 51 12.18 10.22 13.85
C LEU A 51 13.61 9.82 13.46
N PRO A 52 14.06 10.14 12.23
CA PRO A 52 15.49 10.15 11.91
C PRO A 52 16.27 11.00 12.92
N PRO A 53 17.53 10.65 13.26
CA PRO A 53 18.35 11.41 14.22
C PRO A 53 18.39 12.91 13.94
N ASP A 54 18.53 13.30 12.67
CA ASP A 54 18.43 14.67 12.21
C ASP A 54 17.44 14.77 11.03
N PRO A 55 16.21 15.26 11.28
CA PRO A 55 15.20 15.44 10.24
C PRO A 55 15.54 16.49 9.18
N SER A 56 16.56 17.33 9.40
CA SER A 56 17.00 18.34 8.42
C SER A 56 17.94 17.77 7.36
N LEU A 57 18.51 16.59 7.60
CA LEU A 57 19.44 15.92 6.70
C LEU A 57 18.74 14.87 5.82
N PRO A 58 19.32 14.54 4.65
CA PRO A 58 18.79 13.50 3.79
C PRO A 58 18.72 12.13 4.47
N VAL A 59 17.78 11.30 4.00
CA VAL A 59 17.62 9.90 4.40
C VAL A 59 17.55 9.00 3.17
N ILE A 60 18.00 7.75 3.30
CA ILE A 60 17.77 6.72 2.30
C ILE A 60 16.45 6.00 2.64
N ALA A 61 15.45 6.17 1.79
CA ALA A 61 14.16 5.52 1.90
C ALA A 61 14.20 4.12 1.24
N ARG A 62 13.99 3.05 2.02
CA ARG A 62 14.01 1.65 1.55
C ARG A 62 12.68 0.96 1.84
N VAL A 63 11.97 0.59 0.78
CA VAL A 63 10.73 -0.21 0.86
C VAL A 63 11.05 -1.68 1.15
N ASP A 64 10.19 -2.36 1.91
CA ASP A 64 10.19 -3.81 2.01
C ASP A 64 9.78 -4.44 0.66
N ALA A 65 10.79 -4.90 -0.09
CA ALA A 65 10.62 -5.38 -1.44
C ALA A 65 9.79 -6.67 -1.53
N ASP A 66 9.90 -7.56 -0.55
CA ASP A 66 9.13 -8.81 -0.53
C ASP A 66 7.67 -8.54 -0.27
N ARG A 67 7.38 -7.70 0.73
CA ARG A 67 6.02 -7.26 1.02
C ARG A 67 5.40 -6.55 -0.17
N ARG A 68 6.12 -5.62 -0.80
CA ARG A 68 5.67 -4.91 -2.02
C ARG A 68 5.33 -5.89 -3.13
N ARG A 69 6.20 -6.87 -3.40
CA ARG A 69 5.96 -7.88 -4.46
C ARG A 69 4.71 -8.70 -4.20
N SER A 70 4.48 -9.14 -2.96
CA SER A 70 3.28 -9.89 -2.59
C SER A 70 2.01 -9.05 -2.79
N THR A 71 2.04 -7.79 -2.36
CA THR A 71 0.93 -6.85 -2.58
C THR A 71 0.68 -6.61 -4.08
N MET A 72 1.72 -6.44 -4.90
CA MET A 72 1.59 -6.28 -6.36
C MET A 72 0.96 -7.51 -7.02
N ARG A 73 1.34 -8.72 -6.60
CA ARG A 73 0.73 -9.97 -7.09
C ARG A 73 -0.76 -10.01 -6.76
N ASN A 74 -1.13 -9.67 -5.54
CA ASN A 74 -2.53 -9.63 -5.12
C ASN A 74 -3.32 -8.54 -5.87
N HIS A 75 -2.70 -7.40 -6.19
CA HIS A 75 -3.30 -6.37 -7.03
C HIS A 75 -3.61 -6.91 -8.43
N SER A 76 -2.64 -7.56 -9.09
CA SER A 76 -2.87 -8.18 -10.40
C SER A 76 -3.95 -9.27 -10.33
N ALA A 77 -3.94 -10.09 -9.27
CA ALA A 77 -4.95 -11.12 -9.06
C ALA A 77 -6.36 -10.53 -8.89
N THR A 78 -6.52 -9.39 -8.23
CA THR A 78 -7.81 -8.69 -8.12
C THR A 78 -8.38 -8.33 -9.50
N HIS A 79 -7.56 -7.81 -10.41
CA HIS A 79 -8.01 -7.49 -11.78
C HIS A 79 -8.40 -8.74 -12.57
N LEU A 80 -7.59 -9.80 -12.48
CA LEU A 80 -7.88 -11.08 -13.13
C LEU A 80 -9.18 -11.70 -12.61
N LEU A 81 -9.38 -11.68 -11.28
CA LEU A 81 -10.60 -12.15 -10.63
C LEU A 81 -11.81 -11.36 -11.11
N HIS A 82 -11.72 -10.03 -11.13
CA HIS A 82 -12.82 -9.18 -11.60
C HIS A 82 -13.18 -9.46 -13.07
N HIS A 83 -12.18 -9.61 -13.94
CA HIS A 83 -12.40 -9.98 -15.34
C HIS A 83 -13.10 -11.35 -15.46
N ALA A 84 -12.62 -12.36 -14.74
CA ALA A 84 -13.20 -13.69 -14.76
C ALA A 84 -14.66 -13.70 -14.26
N LEU A 85 -14.95 -12.98 -13.18
CA LEU A 85 -16.30 -12.84 -12.66
C LEU A 85 -17.25 -12.20 -13.68
N ARG A 86 -16.82 -11.12 -14.34
CA ARG A 86 -17.64 -10.49 -15.40
C ARG A 86 -17.84 -11.41 -16.61
N LYS A 87 -16.83 -12.20 -16.97
CA LYS A 87 -16.91 -13.17 -18.07
C LYS A 87 -17.91 -14.29 -17.80
N HIS A 88 -17.98 -14.80 -16.56
CA HIS A 88 -18.80 -15.98 -16.23
C HIS A 88 -20.17 -15.64 -15.62
N LEU A 89 -20.25 -14.57 -14.82
CA LEU A 89 -21.47 -14.18 -14.12
C LEU A 89 -22.23 -13.07 -14.84
N GLY A 90 -21.57 -12.29 -15.72
CA GLY A 90 -22.15 -11.19 -16.46
C GLY A 90 -21.58 -9.83 -16.08
N THR A 91 -21.82 -8.83 -16.94
CA THR A 91 -21.25 -7.48 -16.82
C THR A 91 -21.89 -6.61 -15.73
N HIS A 92 -22.94 -7.10 -15.06
CA HIS A 92 -23.55 -6.45 -13.89
C HIS A 92 -22.73 -6.63 -12.61
N VAL A 93 -21.75 -7.54 -12.62
CA VAL A 93 -20.81 -7.66 -11.50
C VAL A 93 -19.96 -6.40 -11.42
N GLU A 94 -20.09 -5.69 -10.30
CA GLU A 94 -19.34 -4.49 -9.96
C GLU A 94 -18.62 -4.69 -8.64
N GLN A 95 -17.45 -4.06 -8.51
CA GLN A 95 -16.72 -3.97 -7.27
C GLN A 95 -17.47 -3.07 -6.27
N LYS A 96 -17.68 -3.57 -5.04
CA LYS A 96 -18.22 -2.80 -3.91
C LYS A 96 -17.20 -2.63 -2.78
N GLY A 97 -16.11 -3.38 -2.80
CA GLY A 97 -15.02 -3.28 -1.84
C GLY A 97 -13.80 -4.06 -2.29
N SER A 98 -12.62 -3.64 -1.86
CA SER A 98 -11.37 -4.35 -2.14
C SER A 98 -10.37 -4.14 -1.00
N LEU A 99 -9.65 -5.21 -0.66
CA LEU A 99 -8.45 -5.18 0.16
C LEU A 99 -7.36 -5.92 -0.59
N VAL A 100 -6.21 -5.29 -0.76
CA VAL A 100 -5.01 -5.87 -1.35
C VAL A 100 -3.88 -5.71 -0.35
N ALA A 101 -3.64 -6.77 0.41
CA ALA A 101 -2.60 -6.87 1.44
C ALA A 101 -1.55 -7.92 1.00
N PRO A 102 -0.35 -7.96 1.58
CA PRO A 102 0.67 -8.95 1.20
C PRO A 102 0.26 -10.40 1.50
N ASP A 103 -0.54 -10.62 2.54
CA ASP A 103 -0.98 -11.93 3.02
C ASP A 103 -2.30 -12.40 2.38
N ARG A 104 -3.13 -11.46 1.91
CA ARG A 104 -4.45 -11.78 1.34
C ARG A 104 -4.98 -10.71 0.41
N LEU A 105 -5.94 -11.11 -0.41
CA LEU A 105 -6.84 -10.20 -1.12
C LEU A 105 -8.29 -10.48 -0.72
N ARG A 106 -9.12 -9.43 -0.63
CA ARG A 106 -10.58 -9.50 -0.51
C ARG A 106 -11.18 -8.70 -1.65
N PHE A 107 -12.17 -9.25 -2.33
CA PHE A 107 -12.87 -8.56 -3.41
C PHE A 107 -14.37 -8.74 -3.23
N ASP A 108 -15.05 -7.65 -2.88
CA ASP A 108 -16.48 -7.65 -2.58
C ASP A 108 -17.23 -7.22 -3.84
N ILE A 109 -18.26 -7.98 -4.25
CA ILE A 109 -19.02 -7.73 -5.47
C ILE A 109 -20.52 -7.60 -5.21
N SER A 110 -21.22 -6.86 -6.07
CA SER A 110 -22.67 -6.97 -6.20
C SER A 110 -23.03 -8.12 -7.13
N HIS A 111 -23.82 -9.06 -6.64
CA HIS A 111 -24.43 -10.12 -7.43
C HIS A 111 -25.86 -10.34 -6.94
N PHE A 112 -26.77 -10.74 -7.84
CA PHE A 112 -28.14 -11.03 -7.44
C PHE A 112 -28.14 -12.24 -6.51
N ALA A 113 -28.87 -12.14 -5.39
CA ALA A 113 -29.26 -13.34 -4.66
C ALA A 113 -30.23 -14.13 -5.53
N LYS A 114 -30.05 -15.45 -5.60
CA LYS A 114 -31.13 -16.35 -6.04
C LYS A 114 -32.21 -16.42 -4.97
#